data_AF-A0A1B8P531-F1
#
_entry.id   AF-A0A1B8P531-F1
#
_cell.length_a   1.000
_cell.length_b   1.000
_cell.length_c   1.000
_cell.angle_alpha   90.00
_cell.angle_beta   90.00
_cell.angle_gamma   90.00
#
_symmetry.space_group_name_H-M   'P 1'
#
loop_
_entity.id
_entity.type
_entity.pdbx_description
1 polymer ?
#
loop_
_entity_poly.entity_id
_entity_poly.type
_entity_poly.pdbx_seq_one_letter_code
_entity_poly.pdbx_strand_id
1 'polypeptide(L)'
;MKLYATILGTTLLGLYSVTSFAITGNQSPQPLMLNEGVSDTQLISSTPRRYELQMNQESDLKISSGHLASDSGNNITIQGRLYDEAGHLVSMDSSYQGHFMITERVTPGTYILEVKGDAMGSPNEVSNRYNLHLGVN
;
A
#
# COMPACT_ATOMS: atom_id res chain seq x y z
N MET A 1 46.42 16.57 38.55
CA MET A 1 45.11 16.04 38.97
C MET A 1 44.12 16.22 37.83
N LYS A 2 43.35 15.16 37.54
CA LYS A 2 42.08 15.07 36.78
C LYS A 2 42.07 15.34 35.26
N LEU A 3 41.95 14.23 34.53
CA LEU A 3 41.42 14.09 33.17
C LEU A 3 39.92 14.41 33.14
N TYR A 4 39.44 15.09 32.10
CA TYR A 4 38.07 14.95 31.63
C TYR A 4 38.07 14.91 30.10
N ALA A 5 37.79 13.73 29.57
CA ALA A 5 37.40 13.52 28.20
C ALA A 5 35.98 14.05 28.00
N THR A 6 35.73 14.73 26.89
CA THR A 6 34.37 14.94 26.40
C THR A 6 34.37 14.64 24.93
N ILE A 7 33.90 13.44 24.62
CA ILE A 7 33.62 12.96 23.26
C ILE A 7 32.21 13.48 22.97
N LEU A 8 32.06 14.49 22.10
CA LEU A 8 30.75 14.86 21.58
C LEU A 8 30.45 14.01 20.34
N GLY A 9 29.34 13.28 20.44
CA GLY A 9 28.88 12.30 19.48
C GLY A 9 28.62 12.88 18.10
N THR A 10 29.10 12.17 17.10
CA THR A 10 28.79 12.34 15.69
C THR A 10 27.33 11.95 15.44
N THR A 11 26.47 12.94 15.19
CA THR A 11 25.17 12.69 14.56
C THR A 11 25.39 12.32 13.10
N LEU A 12 25.23 11.04 12.78
CA LEU A 12 25.15 10.54 11.41
C LEU A 12 23.84 11.04 10.79
N LEU A 13 23.92 12.00 9.88
CA LEU A 13 22.83 12.33 8.96
C LEU A 13 22.69 11.17 7.98
N GLY A 14 21.70 10.31 8.21
CA GLY A 14 21.32 9.26 7.27
C GLY A 14 20.83 9.90 5.97
N LEU A 15 21.64 9.77 4.92
CA LEU A 15 21.24 10.08 3.55
C LEU A 15 20.23 9.00 3.12
N TYR A 16 18.94 9.32 3.15
CA TYR A 16 17.92 8.49 2.51
C TYR A 16 18.20 8.49 1.01
N SER A 17 18.82 7.42 0.52
CA SER A 17 19.02 7.20 -0.90
C SER A 17 17.68 6.73 -1.46
N VAL A 18 16.91 7.64 -2.06
CA VAL A 18 15.74 7.24 -2.85
C VAL A 18 16.25 6.46 -4.06
N THR A 19 16.08 5.15 -4.06
CA THR A 19 16.37 4.31 -5.22
C THR A 19 15.35 4.66 -6.31
N SER A 20 15.76 5.51 -7.24
CA SER A 20 14.99 5.76 -8.46
C SER A 20 15.14 4.53 -9.36
N PHE A 21 14.09 3.70 -9.48
CA PHE A 21 14.09 2.60 -10.44
C PHE A 21 14.14 3.18 -11.86
N ALA A 22 15.20 2.89 -12.60
CA ALA A 22 15.38 3.32 -13.99
C ALA A 22 14.29 2.69 -14.89
N ILE A 23 13.60 3.54 -15.63
CA ILE A 23 12.53 3.18 -16.56
C ILE A 23 13.17 2.66 -17.86
N THR A 24 13.19 1.33 -18.03
CA THR A 24 13.38 0.70 -19.34
C THR A 24 12.00 0.42 -19.95
N GLY A 25 11.86 0.65 -21.25
CA GLY A 25 10.59 0.82 -21.97
C GLY A 25 9.62 -0.36 -21.89
N ASN A 26 8.77 -0.35 -20.88
CA ASN A 26 7.37 -0.78 -20.90
C ASN A 26 6.76 -0.24 -19.60
N GLN A 27 5.94 0.81 -19.68
CA GLN A 27 5.45 1.54 -18.50
C GLN A 27 4.59 0.63 -17.62
N SER A 28 5.21 -0.09 -16.69
CA SER A 28 4.52 -0.53 -15.47
C SER A 28 3.95 0.75 -14.84
N PRO A 29 2.65 0.79 -14.52
CA PRO A 29 2.05 1.95 -13.88
C PRO A 29 2.92 2.34 -12.67
N GLN A 30 3.39 3.59 -12.63
CA GLN A 30 4.10 4.09 -11.45
C GLN A 30 3.21 3.85 -10.23
N PRO A 31 3.75 3.37 -9.10
CA PRO A 31 2.97 3.20 -7.88
C PRO A 31 2.29 4.51 -7.52
N LEU A 32 0.98 4.47 -7.25
CA LEU A 32 0.26 5.65 -6.79
C LEU A 32 0.58 5.85 -5.30
N MET A 33 0.87 7.08 -4.88
CA MET A 33 1.03 7.37 -3.46
C MET A 33 -0.30 7.12 -2.72
N LEU A 34 -0.29 6.27 -1.70
CA LEU A 34 -1.43 6.04 -0.83
C LEU A 34 -1.18 6.73 0.51
N ASN A 35 -1.89 7.85 0.70
CA ASN A 35 -1.84 8.65 1.93
C ASN A 35 -2.93 8.20 2.90
N GLU A 36 -2.75 8.53 4.18
CA GLU A 36 -3.77 8.33 5.21
C GLU A 36 -5.11 8.96 4.80
N GLY A 37 -6.20 8.25 5.08
CA GLY A 37 -7.55 8.63 4.68
C GLY A 37 -8.10 7.74 3.56
N VAL A 38 -8.91 8.34 2.69
CA VAL A 38 -9.59 7.64 1.58
C VAL A 38 -8.92 7.99 0.27
N SER A 39 -8.50 6.98 -0.49
CA SER A 39 -7.91 7.14 -1.82
C SER A 39 -8.95 7.55 -2.86
N ASP A 40 -8.45 8.01 -4.02
CA ASP A 40 -9.27 8.11 -5.22
C ASP A 40 -9.91 6.76 -5.58
N THR A 41 -11.05 6.85 -6.25
CA THR A 41 -11.76 5.68 -6.77
C THR A 41 -11.04 5.13 -7.99
N GLN A 42 -10.79 3.81 -7.99
CA GLN A 42 -10.11 3.10 -9.07
C GLN A 42 -10.97 1.95 -9.61
N LEU A 43 -10.73 1.57 -10.86
CA LEU A 43 -11.36 0.40 -11.46
C LEU A 43 -10.67 -0.89 -11.01
N ILE A 44 -11.49 -1.89 -10.68
CA ILE A 44 -11.02 -3.26 -10.45
C ILE A 44 -10.47 -3.80 -11.78
N SER A 45 -9.29 -4.39 -11.73
CA SER A 45 -8.62 -4.96 -12.88
C SER A 45 -7.81 -6.19 -12.46
N SER A 46 -7.69 -7.15 -13.38
CA SER A 46 -6.83 -8.31 -13.23
C SER A 46 -5.34 -7.95 -13.28
N THR A 47 -5.01 -6.78 -13.85
CA THR A 47 -3.66 -6.21 -13.77
C THR A 47 -3.46 -5.58 -12.40
N PRO A 48 -2.45 -6.02 -11.62
CA PRO A 48 -2.18 -5.47 -10.30
C PRO A 48 -1.90 -3.98 -10.37
N ARG A 49 -2.60 -3.21 -9.54
CA ARG A 49 -2.31 -1.81 -9.31
C ARG A 49 -1.47 -1.68 -8.05
N ARG A 50 -0.38 -0.92 -8.15
CA ARG A 50 0.56 -0.73 -7.05
C ARG A 50 0.35 0.61 -6.39
N TYR A 51 0.41 0.62 -5.08
CA TYR A 51 0.37 1.81 -4.25
C TYR A 51 1.58 1.83 -3.34
N GLU A 52 2.20 3.00 -3.21
CA GLU A 52 3.33 3.21 -2.31
C GLU A 52 2.85 3.86 -1.03
N LEU A 53 3.31 3.34 0.11
CA LEU A 53 3.03 3.87 1.43
C LEU A 53 4.36 4.21 2.10
N GLN A 54 4.46 5.43 2.64
CA GLN A 54 5.64 5.85 3.39
C GLN A 54 5.31 5.92 4.88
N MET A 55 5.91 5.02 5.66
CA MET A 55 5.75 4.95 7.10
C MET A 55 6.92 5.69 7.77
N ASN A 56 6.62 6.76 8.52
CA ASN A 56 7.65 7.59 9.16
C ASN A 56 8.02 7.12 10.57
N GLN A 57 7.15 6.31 11.19
CA GLN A 57 7.33 5.78 12.54
C GLN A 57 6.67 4.39 12.63
N GLU A 58 7.03 3.63 13.66
CA GLU A 58 6.38 2.34 13.91
C GLU A 58 4.90 2.55 14.26
N SER A 59 3.99 1.95 13.49
CA SER A 59 2.55 2.24 13.56
C SER A 59 1.70 0.99 13.31
N ASP A 60 0.46 0.98 13.81
CA ASP A 60 -0.55 -0.01 13.42
C ASP A 60 -1.19 0.43 12.11
N LEU A 61 -0.86 -0.28 11.04
CA LEU A 61 -1.38 -0.06 9.71
C LEU A 61 -2.70 -0.79 9.52
N LYS A 62 -3.74 -0.07 9.10
CA LYS A 62 -5.01 -0.65 8.67
C LYS A 62 -5.34 -0.20 7.26
N ILE A 63 -5.40 -1.15 6.33
CA ILE A 63 -5.80 -0.91 4.94
C ILE A 63 -7.06 -1.72 4.68
N SER A 64 -8.14 -1.05 4.26
CA SER A 64 -9.34 -1.73 3.80
C SER A 64 -9.77 -1.23 2.43
N SER A 65 -10.22 -2.14 1.55
CA SER A 65 -10.92 -1.71 0.35
C SER A 65 -12.39 -1.46 0.63
N GLY A 66 -12.88 -0.30 0.20
CA GLY A 66 -14.30 -0.01 0.13
C GLY A 66 -14.84 -0.33 -1.26
N HIS A 67 -15.96 -1.06 -1.28
CA HIS A 67 -16.68 -1.37 -2.50
C HIS A 67 -17.89 -0.45 -2.62
N LEU A 68 -18.05 0.21 -3.77
CA LEU A 68 -19.19 1.08 -4.06
C LEU A 68 -20.31 0.32 -4.80
N ALA A 69 -20.59 -0.94 -4.44
CA ALA A 69 -21.77 -1.63 -4.96
C ALA A 69 -22.88 -1.69 -3.91
N SER A 70 -24.08 -1.27 -4.33
CA SER A 70 -25.32 -1.60 -3.65
C SER A 70 -25.53 -3.12 -3.71
N ASP A 71 -25.38 -3.78 -2.56
CA ASP A 71 -26.24 -4.86 -2.08
C ASP A 71 -26.83 -5.79 -3.17
N SER A 72 -26.02 -6.42 -4.03
CA SER A 72 -26.47 -7.43 -5.00
C SER A 72 -25.31 -8.14 -5.71
N GLY A 73 -24.86 -9.27 -5.16
CA GLY A 73 -24.73 -10.52 -5.94
C GLY A 73 -23.67 -10.69 -7.04
N ASN A 74 -22.70 -9.80 -7.25
CA ASN A 74 -21.68 -10.03 -8.29
C ASN A 74 -20.45 -10.76 -7.73
N ASN A 75 -19.98 -11.78 -8.47
CA ASN A 75 -18.74 -12.54 -8.21
C ASN A 75 -17.51 -11.64 -8.39
N ILE A 76 -17.31 -10.69 -7.48
CA ILE A 76 -16.19 -9.77 -7.49
C ILE A 76 -15.16 -10.27 -6.48
N THR A 77 -14.00 -10.64 -6.98
CA THR A 77 -12.86 -10.99 -6.14
C THR A 77 -11.92 -9.80 -6.10
N ILE A 78 -11.56 -9.34 -4.91
CA ILE A 78 -10.48 -8.37 -4.73
C ILE A 78 -9.47 -8.92 -3.74
N GLN A 79 -8.20 -8.64 -4.01
CA GLN A 79 -7.07 -9.07 -3.20
C GLN A 79 -6.14 -7.88 -2.99
N GLY A 80 -5.76 -7.67 -1.73
CA GLY A 80 -4.69 -6.79 -1.31
C GLY A 80 -3.48 -7.59 -0.86
N ARG A 81 -2.28 -7.21 -1.31
CA ARG A 81 -1.01 -7.77 -0.86
C ARG A 81 -0.08 -6.64 -0.46
N LEU A 82 0.39 -6.67 0.78
CA LEU A 82 1.32 -5.69 1.31
C LEU A 82 2.74 -6.26 1.29
N TYR A 83 3.64 -5.52 0.68
CA TYR A 83 5.06 -5.85 0.59
C TYR A 83 5.91 -4.80 1.32
N ASP A 84 7.02 -5.24 1.92
CA ASP A 84 8.04 -4.35 2.46
C ASP A 84 8.94 -3.80 1.35
N GLU A 85 9.89 -2.92 1.72
CA GLU A 85 10.86 -2.32 0.79
C GLU A 85 11.74 -3.35 0.08
N ALA A 86 12.01 -4.48 0.74
CA ALA A 86 12.78 -5.58 0.17
C ALA A 86 11.96 -6.48 -0.77
N GLY A 87 10.64 -6.24 -0.86
CA GLY A 87 9.70 -7.01 -1.67
C GLY A 87 9.21 -8.30 -1.00
N HIS A 88 9.40 -8.45 0.31
CA HIS A 88 8.82 -9.56 1.06
C HIS A 88 7.33 -9.30 1.32
N LEU A 89 6.51 -10.35 1.18
CA LEU A 89 5.11 -10.28 1.53
C LEU A 89 4.97 -10.16 3.04
N VAL A 90 4.45 -9.03 3.51
CA VAL A 90 4.20 -8.75 4.92
C VAL A 90 2.83 -9.29 5.30
N SER A 91 1.80 -8.96 4.50
CA SER A 91 0.42 -9.35 4.79
C SER A 91 -0.39 -9.45 3.50
N MET A 92 -1.44 -10.25 3.50
CA MET A 92 -2.31 -10.44 2.35
C MET A 92 -3.72 -10.79 2.83
N ASP A 93 -4.71 -10.22 2.15
CA ASP A 93 -6.10 -10.60 2.34
C ASP A 93 -6.84 -10.62 0.99
N SER A 94 -7.86 -11.46 0.89
CA SER A 94 -8.71 -11.57 -0.29
C SER A 94 -10.10 -12.03 0.07
N SER A 95 -11.11 -11.40 -0.51
CA SER A 95 -12.50 -11.83 -0.36
C SER A 95 -13.19 -11.97 -1.70
N TYR A 96 -14.08 -12.97 -1.77
CA TYR A 96 -15.07 -13.14 -2.83
C TYR A 96 -16.28 -12.20 -2.68
N GLN A 97 -16.34 -11.43 -1.58
CA GLN A 97 -17.36 -10.43 -1.31
C GLN A 97 -16.90 -9.01 -1.71
N GLY A 98 -15.87 -8.88 -2.53
CA GLY A 98 -15.42 -7.58 -3.06
C GLY A 98 -14.74 -6.64 -2.06
N HIS A 99 -14.28 -7.12 -0.90
CA HIS A 99 -13.49 -6.32 0.05
C HIS A 99 -12.23 -7.06 0.52
N PHE A 100 -11.25 -6.34 1.04
CA PHE A 100 -10.13 -6.91 1.80
C PHE A 100 -9.81 -6.00 2.97
N MET A 101 -9.23 -6.56 4.03
CA MET A 101 -8.74 -5.81 5.18
C MET A 101 -7.39 -6.37 5.63
N ILE A 102 -6.37 -5.53 5.56
CA ILE A 102 -5.02 -5.79 6.08
C ILE A 102 -4.87 -4.99 7.36
N THR A 103 -4.45 -5.64 8.44
CA THR A 103 -4.07 -5.00 9.70
C THR A 103 -2.73 -5.55 10.13
N GLU A 104 -1.73 -4.69 10.25
CA GLU A 104 -0.34 -5.10 10.47
C GLU A 104 0.43 -4.06 11.25
N ARG A 105 1.34 -4.47 12.14
CA ARG A 105 2.27 -3.52 12.76
C ARG A 105 3.50 -3.37 11.87
N VAL A 106 3.75 -2.13 11.43
CA VAL A 106 4.82 -1.83 10.46
C VAL A 106 5.88 -0.93 11.09
N THR A 107 7.12 -1.13 10.68
CA THR A 107 8.27 -0.28 11.05
C THR A 107 8.38 0.91 10.09
N PRO A 108 9.16 1.95 10.43
CA PRO A 108 9.44 3.02 9.48
C PRO A 108 10.07 2.47 8.20
N GLY A 109 9.58 2.89 7.04
CA GLY A 109 10.04 2.40 5.74
C GLY A 109 9.02 2.59 4.63
N THR A 110 9.39 2.15 3.43
CA THR A 110 8.51 2.16 2.27
C THR A 110 7.83 0.80 2.11
N TYR A 111 6.53 0.82 1.90
CA TYR A 111 5.72 -0.38 1.65
C TYR A 111 4.99 -0.26 0.32
N ILE A 112 4.78 -1.40 -0.33
CA ILE A 112 4.02 -1.49 -1.58
C ILE A 112 2.75 -2.31 -1.34
N LEU A 113 1.60 -1.68 -1.50
CA LEU A 113 0.33 -2.39 -1.58
C LEU A 113 0.01 -2.70 -3.04
N GLU A 114 -0.07 -3.98 -3.37
CA GLU A 114 -0.64 -4.44 -4.64
C GLU A 114 -2.11 -4.78 -4.47
N VAL A 115 -2.95 -4.17 -5.29
CA VAL A 115 -4.39 -4.46 -5.37
C VAL A 115 -4.70 -5.03 -6.74
N LYS A 116 -5.31 -6.20 -6.75
CA LYS A 116 -5.84 -6.82 -7.98
C LYS A 116 -7.21 -7.38 -7.70
N GLY A 117 -7.99 -7.53 -8.75
CA GLY A 117 -9.27 -8.20 -8.63
C GLY A 117 -9.80 -8.68 -9.97
N ASP A 118 -10.86 -9.47 -9.89
CA ASP A 118 -11.63 -9.88 -11.04
C ASP A 118 -13.07 -9.47 -10.80
N ALA A 119 -13.62 -8.74 -11.76
CA ALA A 119 -15.02 -8.37 -11.77
C ALA A 119 -15.63 -8.93 -13.04
N MET A 120 -16.39 -10.02 -12.91
CA MET A 120 -17.15 -10.58 -14.02
C MET A 120 -18.34 -9.66 -14.30
N GLY A 121 -18.22 -8.79 -15.31
CA GLY A 121 -19.24 -7.77 -15.63
C GLY A 121 -18.74 -6.74 -16.63
N SER A 122 -19.58 -5.75 -16.96
CA SER A 122 -19.18 -4.66 -17.87
C SER A 122 -18.26 -3.67 -17.15
N PRO A 123 -17.11 -3.25 -17.71
CA PRO A 123 -16.18 -2.30 -17.07
C PRO A 123 -16.81 -0.97 -16.63
N ASN A 124 -17.96 -0.61 -17.20
CA ASN A 124 -18.72 0.60 -16.92
C ASN A 124 -19.66 0.48 -15.71
N GLU A 125 -19.79 -0.69 -15.11
CA GLU A 125 -20.61 -0.86 -13.91
C GLU A 125 -19.94 -0.18 -12.70
N VAL A 126 -20.73 0.57 -11.94
CA VAL A 126 -20.25 1.23 -10.71
C VAL A 126 -19.71 0.21 -9.71
N SER A 127 -20.22 -1.02 -9.74
CA SER A 127 -19.73 -2.16 -8.96
C SER A 127 -18.29 -2.56 -9.27
N ASN A 128 -17.69 -2.10 -10.37
CA ASN A 128 -16.32 -2.48 -10.73
C ASN A 128 -15.31 -1.45 -10.25
N ARG A 129 -15.67 -0.68 -9.22
CA ARG A 129 -14.85 0.38 -8.62
C ARG A 129 -14.56 0.08 -7.16
N TYR A 130 -13.37 0.46 -6.73
CA TYR A 130 -12.96 0.39 -5.34
C TYR A 130 -12.28 1.70 -4.93
N ASN A 131 -12.32 1.98 -3.63
CA ASN A 131 -11.41 2.93 -2.99
C ASN A 131 -10.62 2.20 -1.90
N LEU A 132 -9.55 2.81 -1.42
CA LEU A 132 -8.75 2.31 -0.33
C LEU A 132 -8.87 3.25 0.85
N HIS A 133 -9.03 2.68 2.02
CA HIS A 133 -9.03 3.42 3.27
C HIS A 133 -7.78 3.01 4.02
N LEU A 134 -6.88 3.97 4.23
CA LEU A 134 -5.67 3.82 5.00
C LEU A 134 -5.83 4.52 6.34
N GLY A 135 -5.76 3.77 7.43
CA GLY A 135 -5.64 4.29 8.79
C GLY A 135 -4.28 3.91 9.37
N VAL A 136 -3.65 4.84 10.06
CA VAL A 136 -2.38 4.66 10.77
C VAL A 136 -2.61 5.10 12.22
N ASN A 137 -2.33 4.24 13.19
CA ASN A 137 -2.48 4.54 14.63
C ASN A 137 -1.19 4.31 15.41
#